data_AF-A0AAU5BSB6-F1
#
_entry.id   AF-A0AAU5BSB6-F1
#
_cell.length_a   1.000
_cell.length_b   1.000
_cell.length_c   1.000
_cell.angle_alpha   90.00
_cell.angle_beta   90.00
_cell.angle_gamma   90.00
#
_symmetry.space_group_name_H-M   'P 1'
#
loop_
_entity.id
_entity.type
_entity.pdbx_description
1 polymer ?
#
loop_
_entity_poly.entity_id
_entity_poly.type
_entity_poly.pdbx_seq_one_letter_code
_entity_poly.pdbx_strand_id
1 'polypeptide(L)'
;MTVGHYIEEFHGLPVFHFPDTDTEIELPDAAAVAWRLSSPTYCEDDDEQWGARFERFLKTVDVGRVRALVVGGWDEAYENSSADIVTALIAANNRFTTLEAVFLGDMTGEDCEISWIPQPVIRGANDLQDFYSIAA
;
A
#
# COMPACT_ATOMS: atom_id res chain seq x y z
N MET A 1 -16.93 17.33 -2.64
CA MET A 1 -17.47 16.02 -2.26
C MET A 1 -17.17 15.06 -3.40
N THR A 2 -16.03 14.37 -3.35
CA THR A 2 -15.82 13.17 -4.18
C THR A 2 -14.84 12.27 -3.45
N VAL A 3 -15.44 11.22 -2.90
CA VAL A 3 -14.91 9.99 -2.30
C VAL A 3 -13.78 9.38 -3.13
N GLY A 4 -12.85 8.69 -2.48
CA GLY A 4 -11.56 8.27 -3.03
C GLY A 4 -11.61 7.40 -4.30
N HIS A 5 -10.96 7.89 -5.35
CA HIS A 5 -10.73 7.14 -6.58
C HIS A 5 -9.37 6.45 -6.52
N TYR A 6 -9.35 5.13 -6.75
CA TYR A 6 -8.10 4.39 -6.94
C TYR A 6 -7.39 4.85 -8.21
N ILE A 7 -6.08 4.68 -8.26
CA ILE A 7 -5.31 4.95 -9.48
C ILE A 7 -5.73 4.01 -10.60
N GLU A 8 -6.24 4.56 -11.71
CA GLU A 8 -6.69 3.79 -12.89
C GLU A 8 -5.58 3.63 -13.95
N GLU A 9 -4.59 4.52 -13.92
CA GLU A 9 -3.41 4.47 -14.80
C GLU A 9 -2.14 4.79 -14.01
N PHE A 10 -1.13 3.94 -14.13
CA PHE A 10 0.17 4.14 -13.47
C PHE A 10 1.30 3.87 -14.47
N HIS A 11 2.26 4.78 -14.54
CA HIS A 11 3.40 4.69 -15.47
C HIS A 11 2.98 4.58 -16.96
N GLY A 12 1.86 5.22 -17.35
CA GLY A 12 1.31 5.16 -18.70
C GLY A 12 0.71 3.79 -19.06
N LEU A 13 0.44 2.95 -18.07
CA LEU A 13 -0.17 1.63 -18.21
C LEU A 13 -1.50 1.59 -17.45
N PRO A 14 -2.54 0.94 -17.99
CA PRO A 14 -3.79 0.74 -17.27
C PRO A 14 -3.54 -0.14 -16.05
N VAL A 15 -4.15 0.22 -14.93
CA VAL A 15 -4.02 -0.53 -13.67
C VAL A 15 -4.94 -1.73 -13.70
N PHE A 16 -4.37 -2.92 -13.51
CA PHE A 16 -5.09 -4.19 -13.47
C PHE A 16 -5.04 -4.77 -12.06
N HIS A 17 -6.21 -5.01 -11.50
CA HIS A 17 -6.35 -5.60 -10.17
C HIS A 17 -6.13 -7.11 -10.28
N PHE A 18 -5.15 -7.64 -9.55
CA PHE A 18 -4.92 -9.08 -9.55
C PHE A 18 -6.17 -9.79 -8.99
N PRO A 19 -6.75 -10.78 -9.67
CA PRO A 19 -7.97 -11.45 -9.21
C PRO A 19 -7.78 -12.17 -7.89
N ASP A 20 -8.87 -12.33 -7.14
CA ASP A 20 -8.94 -13.23 -5.99
C ASP A 20 -8.91 -14.70 -6.43
N THR A 21 -8.71 -15.62 -5.49
CA THR A 21 -8.53 -17.05 -5.81
C THR A 21 -9.79 -17.68 -6.42
N ASP A 22 -10.97 -17.16 -6.11
CA ASP A 22 -12.25 -17.64 -6.66
C ASP A 22 -12.56 -17.10 -8.07
N THR A 23 -11.81 -16.11 -8.55
CA THR A 23 -12.07 -15.49 -9.85
C THR A 23 -11.12 -16.00 -10.93
N GLU A 24 -11.63 -16.82 -11.85
CA GLU A 24 -10.90 -17.24 -13.04
C GLU A 24 -11.07 -16.19 -14.16
N ILE A 25 -10.06 -15.35 -14.37
CA ILE A 25 -9.99 -14.39 -15.48
C ILE A 25 -8.73 -14.62 -16.31
N GLU A 26 -8.84 -14.39 -17.61
CA GLU A 26 -7.69 -14.34 -18.50
C GLU A 26 -6.80 -13.16 -18.10
N LEU A 27 -5.57 -13.48 -17.67
CA LEU A 27 -4.61 -12.47 -17.24
C LEU A 27 -4.03 -11.75 -18.46
N PRO A 28 -3.99 -10.42 -18.45
CA PRO A 28 -3.34 -9.65 -19.51
C PRO A 28 -1.82 -9.87 -19.49
N ASP A 29 -1.14 -9.44 -20.56
CA ASP A 29 0.32 -9.51 -20.62
C ASP A 29 0.96 -8.71 -19.47
N ALA A 30 1.93 -9.32 -18.78
CA ALA A 30 2.54 -8.78 -17.58
C ALA A 30 3.21 -7.40 -17.78
N ALA A 31 3.65 -7.07 -19.01
CA ALA A 31 4.25 -5.79 -19.36
C ALA A 31 3.25 -4.76 -19.90
N ALA A 32 2.01 -5.16 -20.20
CA ALA A 32 0.98 -4.30 -20.79
C ALA A 32 0.13 -3.56 -19.74
N VAL A 33 0.22 -3.96 -18.47
CA VAL A 33 -0.58 -3.40 -17.37
C VAL A 33 0.28 -3.06 -16.16
N ALA A 34 -0.20 -2.13 -15.34
CA ALA A 34 0.32 -1.89 -14.00
C ALA A 34 -0.44 -2.80 -13.02
N TRP A 35 0.26 -3.68 -12.32
CA TRP A 35 -0.40 -4.67 -11.45
C TRP A 35 -0.75 -4.04 -10.10
N ARG A 36 -2.01 -4.16 -9.67
CA ARG A 36 -2.46 -3.72 -8.35
C ARG A 36 -2.72 -4.92 -7.43
N LEU A 37 -2.05 -4.92 -6.29
CA LEU A 37 -2.25 -5.89 -5.20
C LEU A 37 -2.83 -5.17 -3.98
N SER A 38 -4.05 -5.54 -3.60
CA SER A 38 -4.73 -5.03 -2.40
C SER A 38 -5.44 -6.17 -1.71
N SER A 39 -5.38 -6.20 -0.38
CA SER A 39 -6.23 -7.03 0.47
C SER A 39 -7.14 -6.14 1.33
N PRO A 40 -8.30 -6.63 1.74
CA PRO A 40 -9.16 -5.90 2.67
C PRO A 40 -8.42 -5.65 3.99
N THR A 41 -8.60 -4.46 4.57
CA THR A 41 -8.04 -4.07 5.88
C THR A 41 -8.73 -4.77 7.05
N TYR A 42 -9.96 -5.26 6.81
CA TYR A 42 -10.70 -6.16 7.68
C TYR A 42 -10.81 -7.53 7.00
N CYS A 43 -9.86 -8.42 7.30
CA CYS A 43 -9.83 -9.80 6.84
C CYS A 43 -10.77 -10.67 7.69
N GLU A 44 -11.68 -11.43 7.07
CA GLU A 44 -12.31 -12.57 7.73
C GLU A 44 -11.35 -13.79 7.71
N ASP A 45 -11.60 -14.84 8.50
CA ASP A 45 -10.71 -16.04 8.56
C ASP A 45 -10.49 -16.73 7.18
N ASP A 46 -11.38 -16.46 6.21
CA ASP A 46 -11.34 -17.02 4.84
C ASP A 46 -10.68 -16.05 3.82
N ASP A 47 -10.39 -14.81 4.20
CA ASP A 47 -9.81 -13.81 3.29
C ASP A 47 -8.32 -14.07 3.00
N GLU A 48 -7.91 -13.80 1.75
CA GLU A 48 -6.51 -13.93 1.34
C GLU A 48 -5.69 -12.73 1.85
N GLN A 49 -4.85 -13.01 2.85
CA GLN A 49 -3.86 -12.05 3.34
C GLN A 49 -2.94 -11.55 2.23
N TRP A 50 -2.46 -10.31 2.37
CA TRP A 50 -1.63 -9.67 1.34
C TRP A 50 -0.39 -10.48 0.99
N GLY A 51 0.29 -11.06 1.99
CA GLY A 51 1.47 -11.89 1.79
C GLY A 51 1.19 -13.12 0.92
N ALA A 52 0.09 -13.84 1.20
CA ALA A 52 -0.32 -14.99 0.40
C ALA A 52 -0.68 -14.60 -1.04
N ARG A 53 -1.40 -13.47 -1.21
CA ARG A 53 -1.72 -12.90 -2.51
C ARG A 53 -0.46 -12.53 -3.30
N PHE A 54 0.54 -11.95 -2.64
CA PHE A 54 1.83 -11.61 -3.25
C PHE A 54 2.58 -12.87 -3.69
N GLU A 55 2.64 -13.91 -2.87
CA GLU A 55 3.26 -15.18 -3.28
C GLU A 55 2.56 -15.84 -4.46
N ARG A 56 1.22 -15.77 -4.51
CA ARG A 56 0.43 -16.24 -5.66
C ARG A 56 0.77 -15.42 -6.90
N PHE A 57 0.82 -14.10 -6.78
CA PHE A 57 1.23 -13.22 -7.88
C PHE A 57 2.61 -13.59 -8.44
N LEU A 58 3.62 -13.86 -7.59
CA LEU A 58 4.96 -14.29 -8.01
C LEU A 58 5.00 -15.65 -8.73
N LYS A 59 3.95 -16.48 -8.60
CA LYS A 59 3.81 -17.79 -9.24
C LYS A 59 2.95 -17.74 -10.49
N THR A 60 1.96 -16.86 -10.52
CA THR A 60 0.98 -16.76 -11.60
C THR A 60 1.42 -15.80 -12.72
N VAL A 61 2.08 -14.70 -12.37
CA VAL A 61 2.48 -13.65 -13.33
C VAL A 61 3.97 -13.73 -13.61
N ASP A 62 4.35 -13.45 -14.87
CA ASP A 62 5.76 -13.33 -15.26
C ASP A 62 6.35 -12.01 -14.71
N VAL A 63 6.74 -12.02 -13.43
CA VAL A 63 7.23 -10.84 -12.71
C VAL A 63 8.49 -10.21 -13.30
N GLY A 64 9.23 -10.96 -14.11
CA GLY A 64 10.38 -10.46 -14.86
C GLY A 64 10.01 -9.48 -15.97
N ARG A 65 8.72 -9.41 -16.36
CA ARG A 65 8.17 -8.48 -17.35
C ARG A 65 7.31 -7.37 -16.73
N VAL A 66 7.05 -7.43 -15.43
CA VAL A 66 6.26 -6.40 -14.74
C VAL A 66 7.06 -5.10 -14.75
N ARG A 67 6.43 -4.04 -15.25
CA ARG A 67 7.04 -2.70 -15.35
C ARG A 67 6.61 -1.78 -14.22
N ALA A 68 5.38 -1.94 -13.75
CA ALA A 68 4.79 -1.08 -12.74
C ALA A 68 3.94 -1.90 -11.77
N LEU A 69 4.13 -1.65 -10.47
CA LEU A 69 3.41 -2.33 -9.38
C LEU A 69 2.76 -1.30 -8.47
N VAL A 70 1.50 -1.52 -8.11
CA VAL A 70 0.71 -0.71 -7.19
C VAL A 70 0.32 -1.59 -6.00
N VAL A 71 0.64 -1.14 -4.81
CA VAL A 71 0.24 -1.78 -3.55
C VAL A 71 -0.87 -0.94 -2.93
N GLY A 72 -2.07 -1.50 -2.87
CA GLY A 72 -3.22 -0.92 -2.18
C GLY A 72 -3.24 -1.27 -0.70
N GLY A 73 -4.44 -1.44 -0.13
CA GLY A 73 -4.60 -1.86 1.27
C GLY A 73 -3.97 -3.22 1.58
N TRP A 74 -3.57 -3.40 2.83
CA TRP A 74 -3.07 -4.66 3.38
C TRP A 74 -3.76 -4.98 4.70
N ASP A 75 -3.68 -6.25 5.09
CA ASP A 75 -4.33 -6.75 6.30
C ASP A 75 -3.84 -6.01 7.56
N GLU A 76 -4.78 -5.67 8.43
CA GLU A 76 -4.54 -4.91 9.66
C GLU A 76 -3.66 -3.66 9.45
N ALA A 77 -3.84 -2.90 8.35
CA ALA A 77 -2.99 -1.73 8.03
C ALA A 77 -2.93 -0.65 9.14
N TYR A 78 -3.87 -0.70 10.10
CA TYR A 78 -3.92 0.13 11.29
C TYR A 78 -2.97 -0.35 12.43
N GLU A 79 -2.54 -1.61 12.44
CA GLU A 79 -1.58 -2.20 13.39
C GLU A 79 -0.25 -2.60 12.70
N ASN A 80 -0.32 -3.13 11.49
CA ASN A 80 0.83 -3.60 10.73
C ASN A 80 1.44 -2.50 9.85
N SER A 81 2.73 -2.24 10.08
CA SER A 81 3.49 -1.28 9.31
C SER A 81 3.74 -1.78 7.89
N SER A 82 3.82 -0.86 6.93
CA SER A 82 4.20 -1.15 5.54
C SER A 82 5.63 -1.72 5.39
N ALA A 83 6.41 -1.77 6.47
CA ALA A 83 7.75 -2.34 6.51
C ALA A 83 7.79 -3.82 6.05
N ASP A 84 6.79 -4.62 6.41
CA ASP A 84 6.72 -6.04 6.00
C ASP A 84 6.48 -6.16 4.49
N ILE A 85 5.59 -5.32 3.95
CA ILE A 85 5.31 -5.24 2.51
C ILE A 85 6.58 -4.84 1.74
N VAL A 86 7.27 -3.79 2.21
CA VAL A 86 8.51 -3.33 1.60
C VAL A 86 9.59 -4.41 1.68
N THR A 87 9.70 -5.12 2.79
CA THR A 87 10.65 -6.24 2.95
C THR A 87 10.36 -7.37 1.97
N ALA A 88 9.09 -7.74 1.79
CA ALA A 88 8.67 -8.75 0.81
C ALA A 88 9.01 -8.34 -0.63
N LEU A 89 8.79 -7.06 -0.98
CA LEU A 89 9.15 -6.52 -2.29
C LEU A 89 10.67 -6.55 -2.51
N ILE A 90 11.46 -6.16 -1.51
CA ILE A 90 12.93 -6.19 -1.58
C ILE A 90 13.43 -7.64 -1.72
N ALA A 91 12.86 -8.59 -0.98
CA ALA A 91 13.21 -10.00 -1.09
C ALA A 91 12.94 -10.56 -2.50
N ALA A 92 11.86 -10.10 -3.13
CA ALA A 92 11.48 -10.48 -4.49
C ALA A 92 12.19 -9.66 -5.58
N ASN A 93 12.94 -8.60 -5.24
CA ASN A 93 13.56 -7.67 -6.18
C ASN A 93 14.41 -8.35 -7.26
N ASN A 94 15.08 -9.46 -6.94
CA ASN A 94 15.88 -10.23 -7.90
C ASN A 94 15.03 -10.85 -9.04
N ARG A 95 13.72 -10.98 -8.86
CA ARG A 95 12.79 -11.53 -9.86
C ARG A 95 12.15 -10.43 -10.71
N PHE A 96 12.13 -9.19 -10.22
CA PHE A 96 11.54 -8.02 -10.87
C PHE A 96 12.57 -7.32 -11.76
N THR A 97 12.94 -7.96 -12.87
CA THR A 97 14.04 -7.48 -13.73
C THR A 97 13.72 -6.23 -14.55
N THR A 98 12.44 -5.93 -14.78
CA THR A 98 11.98 -4.78 -15.59
C THR A 98 11.17 -3.77 -14.79
N LEU A 99 11.13 -3.89 -13.47
CA LEU A 99 10.30 -3.03 -12.64
C LEU A 99 10.88 -1.61 -12.60
N GLU A 100 10.13 -0.66 -13.16
CA GLU A 100 10.52 0.74 -13.29
C GLU A 100 9.88 1.60 -12.21
N ALA A 101 8.68 1.23 -11.75
CA ALA A 101 7.91 2.02 -10.80
C ALA A 101 7.14 1.15 -9.78
N VAL A 102 7.16 1.56 -8.52
CA VAL A 102 6.34 0.99 -7.44
C VAL A 102 5.59 2.10 -6.74
N PHE A 103 4.27 1.94 -6.61
CA PHE A 103 3.42 2.80 -5.79
C PHE A 103 3.00 2.04 -4.54
N LEU A 104 3.30 2.58 -3.36
CA LEU A 104 2.96 1.97 -2.07
C LEU A 104 1.92 2.81 -1.35
N GLY A 105 0.80 2.19 -0.95
CA GLY A 105 -0.25 2.86 -0.19
C GLY A 105 -1.29 3.55 -1.06
N ASP A 106 -1.76 2.90 -2.13
CA ASP A 106 -3.00 3.26 -2.82
C ASP A 106 -4.22 2.94 -1.92
N MET A 107 -4.31 3.69 -0.84
CA MET A 107 -5.34 3.63 0.19
C MET A 107 -6.03 5.01 0.21
N THR A 108 -7.35 5.01 0.10
CA THR A 108 -8.13 6.24 0.10
C THR A 108 -8.19 6.80 1.53
N GLY A 109 -8.25 8.13 1.68
CA GLY A 109 -8.22 8.81 2.99
C GLY A 109 -9.40 8.56 3.93
N GLU A 110 -10.29 7.62 3.61
CA GLU A 110 -11.33 7.10 4.52
C GLU A 110 -10.85 5.91 5.37
N ASP A 111 -9.69 5.31 5.07
CA ASP A 111 -9.06 4.23 5.88
C ASP A 111 -8.10 4.79 6.95
N CYS A 112 -7.79 6.08 6.87
CA CYS A 112 -7.01 6.82 7.86
C CYS A 112 -7.68 8.15 8.17
N GLU A 113 -8.65 8.16 9.09
CA GLU A 113 -9.02 9.40 9.75
C GLU A 113 -7.75 9.97 10.44
N ILE A 114 -7.52 11.27 10.27
CA ILE A 114 -6.43 12.09 10.85
C ILE A 114 -6.38 12.01 12.41
N SER A 115 -7.24 11.21 13.02
CA SER A 115 -7.42 11.02 14.46
C SER A 115 -6.35 10.15 15.14
N TRP A 116 -5.51 9.42 14.38
CA TRP A 116 -4.56 8.44 14.95
C TRP A 116 -3.08 8.80 14.81
N ILE A 117 -2.76 9.99 14.30
CA ILE A 117 -1.38 10.50 14.35
C ILE A 117 -1.16 11.10 15.74
N PRO A 118 -0.32 10.54 16.64
CA PRO A 118 0.10 11.24 17.85
C PRO A 118 0.93 12.45 17.44
N GLN A 119 0.29 13.61 17.36
CA GLN A 119 0.94 14.89 17.14
C GLN A 119 1.67 15.30 18.43
N PRO A 120 3.01 15.41 18.47
CA PRO A 120 3.64 16.13 19.56
C PRO A 120 3.28 17.62 19.43
N VAL A 121 2.55 18.13 20.42
CA VAL A 121 2.19 19.55 20.54
C VAL A 121 3.45 20.41 20.56
N ILE A 122 3.73 21.08 19.45
CA ILE A 122 4.70 22.17 19.38
C ILE A 122 3.94 23.51 19.48
N ARG A 123 3.98 24.12 20.66
CA ARG A 123 3.53 25.52 20.83
C ARG A 123 4.62 26.48 20.36
N GLY A 124 4.23 27.48 19.58
CA GLY A 124 4.98 28.73 19.42
C GLY A 124 4.08 29.77 18.75
N ALA A 125 3.97 31.02 19.19
CA ALA A 125 4.69 31.73 20.24
C ALA A 125 3.82 32.90 20.70
N ASN A 126 3.33 32.89 21.96
CA ASN A 126 3.15 34.08 22.84
C ASN A 126 2.49 33.72 24.19
N ASP A 127 2.98 32.73 24.93
CA ASP A 127 2.62 32.63 26.35
C ASP A 127 3.87 32.29 27.17
N LEU A 128 4.76 33.28 27.21
CA LEU A 128 6.09 33.26 27.84
C LEU A 128 6.06 33.79 29.28
N GLN A 129 4.95 33.65 30.02
CA GLN A 129 4.84 34.20 31.39
C GLN A 129 4.89 33.18 32.52
N ASP A 130 4.91 31.87 32.25
CA ASP A 130 4.88 30.85 33.33
C ASP A 130 6.24 30.20 33.67
N PHE A 131 7.33 30.63 33.02
CA PHE A 131 8.65 29.98 33.20
C PHE A 131 9.61 30.68 34.18
N TYR A 132 9.19 31.73 34.89
CA TYR A 132 10.07 32.49 35.80
C TYR A 132 9.74 32.36 37.30
N SER A 133 9.28 31.20 37.77
CA SER A 133 9.04 31.00 39.23
C SER A 133 9.39 29.61 39.78
N ILE A 134 10.40 28.90 39.23
CA ILE A 134 10.93 27.69 39.90
C ILE A 134 12.45 27.54 39.72
N ALA A 135 13.17 28.66 39.83
CA ALA A 135 14.62 28.65 40.05
C ALA A 135 15.03 29.86 40.91
N ALA A 136 14.52 29.89 42.14
CA ALA A 136 15.12 30.54 43.30
C ALA A 136 14.71 29.76 44.55
#